data_AF-A0A2G6X810-F1
#
_entry.id   AF-A0A2G6X810-F1
#
_cell.length_a   1.000
_cell.length_b   1.000
_cell.length_c   1.000
_cell.angle_alpha   90.00
_cell.angle_beta   90.00
_cell.angle_gamma   90.00
#
_symmetry.space_group_name_H-M   'P 1'
#
loop_
_entity.id
_entity.type
_entity.pdbx_description
1 polymer ?
#
loop_
_entity_poly.entity_id
_entity_poly.type
_entity_poly.pdbx_seq_one_letter_code
_entity_poly.pdbx_strand_id
1 'polypeptide(L)'
;MRTSRFLEVRPLHRGHFAFMRSVLQGVEPATSWNIHLQLEGIRVNDQMIHELMSRICCECAAAARRDGKYHVSRLLRLNLLGPDGEDSAFGADREAATASPEELTHHLPTNPRSRAHKRARLLHRQLEALRDFEAKMLAIMSTKDSVRKWLPAKTAKLLEEAGVGTLSLLAARINCGDVRWWRGVRSVAHVKATRIADWAYMHATDIGIRIVPTHGLAAGLSDCRIIEQPSTALVPLERLLVPWKLDGHDGAFRLPSSECTLEADNDLQAIQAWLDNTQNASGSTGTFRSYRREAERLLLWCVLVRHKPVSSLTRADVRAFRDFLMDPPAHWCGYRGSRRDSVQWRPMEKGLSAPTLGQALTIIGALFKYLVTHQYVYHHPLMAPRVLVAIRPDARLQRTLTFEQWEWISRDLIAELEAKAAHEPTRRRARAIRWLYATGLSLSELVSVQCGALRLIRFARDDGEPESAWMVRVVDKYQRTRDVPLPRQLIVELGDELAAAGRPRAPTARVNARVPVVGRFSAADGGVPPPWTAGALYKSIKIFMEACASHMNSRDAMQVRQASASWLRNTHSLHAVLGRSDGERKPVPPQYVAMNVGSHSPWLVATHQPLTEAQRQKAMKDFWPPDGTL
;
A
#
# COMPACT_ATOMS: atom_id res chain seq x y z
N MET A 1 7.11 -36.49 23.86
CA MET A 1 6.66 -35.10 24.11
C MET A 1 5.14 -35.10 24.11
N ARG A 2 4.48 -34.93 25.26
CA ARG A 2 3.03 -34.65 25.29
C ARG A 2 2.85 -33.24 24.73
N THR A 3 2.06 -33.07 23.68
CA THR A 3 1.66 -31.77 23.14
C THR A 3 0.94 -30.99 24.23
N SER A 4 1.53 -29.87 24.68
CA SER A 4 0.88 -28.96 25.64
C SER A 4 -0.42 -28.47 25.02
N ARG A 5 -1.53 -28.56 25.77
CA ARG A 5 -2.86 -28.08 25.34
C ARG A 5 -2.97 -26.55 25.37
N PHE A 6 -1.99 -25.85 25.96
CA PHE A 6 -2.15 -24.43 26.33
C PHE A 6 -1.09 -23.48 25.76
N LEU A 7 0.10 -23.96 25.38
CA LEU A 7 1.18 -23.12 24.85
C LEU A 7 1.58 -23.52 23.43
N GLU A 8 1.59 -22.53 22.52
CA GLU A 8 2.13 -22.70 21.16
C GLU A 8 3.65 -22.95 21.24
N VAL A 9 4.13 -23.99 20.54
CA VAL A 9 5.57 -24.33 20.51
C VAL A 9 6.33 -23.30 19.66
N ARG A 10 6.89 -22.28 20.32
CA ARG A 10 7.73 -21.22 19.73
C ARG A 10 9.16 -21.24 20.29
N PRO A 11 10.20 -20.87 19.53
CA PRO A 11 11.57 -20.80 20.04
C PRO A 11 11.68 -19.96 21.31
N LEU A 12 12.54 -20.38 22.24
CA LEU A 12 12.83 -19.58 23.43
C LEU A 12 13.52 -18.27 23.02
N HIS A 13 13.18 -17.21 23.74
CA HIS A 13 13.73 -15.87 23.56
C HIS A 13 14.07 -15.27 24.92
N ARG A 14 14.83 -14.17 24.94
CA ARG A 14 15.26 -13.41 26.14
C ARG A 14 14.22 -13.30 27.25
N GLY A 15 12.95 -13.03 26.93
CA GLY A 15 11.85 -12.95 27.91
C GLY A 15 11.64 -14.23 28.71
N HIS A 16 11.76 -15.40 28.07
CA HIS A 16 11.67 -16.71 28.75
C HIS A 16 12.83 -16.93 29.74
N PHE A 17 14.04 -16.52 29.37
CA PHE A 17 15.21 -16.61 30.26
C PHE A 17 15.15 -15.59 31.40
N ALA A 18 14.69 -14.37 31.14
CA ALA A 18 14.46 -13.35 32.17
C ALA A 18 13.39 -13.78 33.17
N PHE A 19 12.29 -14.37 32.69
CA PHE A 19 11.28 -15.04 33.50
C PHE A 19 11.89 -16.13 34.39
N MET A 20 12.60 -17.10 33.80
CA MET A 20 13.17 -18.21 34.59
C MET A 20 14.21 -17.74 35.62
N ARG A 21 15.04 -16.74 35.28
CA ARG A 21 16.02 -16.17 36.23
C ARG A 21 15.37 -15.43 37.39
N SER A 22 14.37 -14.59 37.13
CA SER A 22 13.68 -13.84 38.18
C SER A 22 12.94 -14.78 39.13
N VAL A 23 12.33 -15.85 38.61
CA VAL A 23 11.73 -16.90 39.46
C VAL A 23 12.80 -17.60 40.32
N LEU A 24 13.94 -18.00 39.73
CA LEU A 24 15.08 -18.56 40.49
C LEU A 24 15.69 -17.60 41.52
N GLN A 25 15.52 -16.30 41.33
CA GLN A 25 15.93 -15.25 42.27
C GLN A 25 14.88 -14.91 43.32
N GLY A 26 13.75 -15.63 43.34
CA GLY A 26 12.72 -15.54 44.39
C GLY A 26 11.54 -14.62 44.05
N VAL A 27 11.42 -14.16 42.81
CA VAL A 27 10.22 -13.43 42.37
C VAL A 27 9.08 -14.42 42.18
N GLU A 28 7.89 -14.07 42.68
CA GLU A 28 6.69 -14.89 42.50
C GLU A 28 6.43 -15.17 41.00
N PRO A 29 6.17 -16.43 40.60
CA PRO A 29 6.03 -16.79 39.19
C PRO A 29 4.96 -16.01 38.42
N ALA A 30 3.80 -15.73 39.02
CA ALA A 30 2.75 -14.94 38.38
C ALA A 30 3.17 -13.49 38.15
N THR A 31 3.87 -12.90 39.12
CA THR A 31 4.44 -11.55 39.02
C THR A 31 5.54 -11.49 37.95
N SER A 32 6.45 -12.46 37.94
CA SER A 32 7.51 -12.57 36.93
C SER A 32 6.94 -12.73 35.50
N TRP A 33 5.86 -13.51 35.33
CA TRP A 33 5.19 -13.67 34.05
C TRP A 33 4.65 -12.34 33.52
N ASN A 34 4.03 -11.53 34.38
CA ASN A 34 3.50 -10.23 34.00
C ASN A 34 4.59 -9.20 33.66
N ILE A 35 5.82 -9.39 34.14
CA ILE A 35 6.95 -8.52 33.81
C ILE A 35 7.58 -8.94 32.47
N HIS A 36 7.81 -10.23 32.26
CA HIS A 36 8.66 -10.71 31.17
C HIS A 36 7.93 -11.39 30.00
N LEU A 37 6.66 -11.79 30.17
CA LEU A 37 5.90 -12.62 29.23
C LEU A 37 4.51 -12.05 28.89
N GLN A 38 4.39 -10.72 28.84
CA GLN A 38 3.11 -10.01 28.61
C GLN A 38 2.40 -10.34 27.28
N LEU A 39 3.13 -10.88 26.30
CA LEU A 39 2.58 -11.32 25.01
C LEU A 39 1.99 -12.73 25.04
N GLU A 40 2.31 -13.53 26.04
CA GLU A 40 1.87 -14.93 26.17
C GLU A 40 0.43 -15.07 26.69
N GLY A 41 -0.11 -14.02 27.35
CA GLY A 41 -1.49 -13.99 27.85
C GLY A 41 -1.66 -13.10 29.08
N ILE A 42 -2.89 -12.65 29.36
CA ILE A 42 -3.25 -11.82 30.53
C ILE A 42 -3.78 -12.67 31.70
N ARG A 43 -4.38 -13.82 31.39
CA ARG A 43 -4.88 -14.78 32.39
C ARG A 43 -3.96 -15.97 32.40
N VAL A 44 -3.23 -16.13 33.49
CA VAL A 44 -2.22 -17.16 33.67
C VAL A 44 -2.67 -18.03 34.82
N ASN A 45 -2.68 -19.34 34.60
CA ASN A 45 -2.96 -20.32 35.64
C ASN A 45 -1.63 -20.99 36.02
N ASP A 46 -1.49 -21.45 37.27
CA ASP A 46 -0.25 -22.07 37.78
C ASP A 46 0.22 -23.24 36.91
N GLN A 47 -0.72 -23.99 36.32
CA GLN A 47 -0.41 -25.07 35.39
C GLN A 47 0.37 -24.58 34.15
N MET A 48 0.02 -23.41 33.58
CA MET A 48 0.72 -22.85 32.42
C MET A 48 2.14 -22.38 32.79
N ILE A 49 2.31 -21.83 33.99
CA ILE A 49 3.60 -21.41 34.55
C ILE A 49 4.51 -22.63 34.70
N HIS A 50 4.01 -23.70 35.33
CA HIS A 50 4.76 -24.94 35.51
C HIS A 50 5.10 -25.62 34.18
N GLU A 51 4.17 -25.65 33.22
CA GLU A 51 4.42 -26.18 31.87
C GLU A 51 5.53 -25.40 31.15
N LEU A 52 5.53 -24.07 31.24
CA LEU A 52 6.54 -23.23 30.60
C LEU A 52 7.92 -23.39 31.27
N MET A 53 7.99 -23.38 32.60
CA MET A 53 9.24 -23.60 33.33
C MET A 53 9.84 -24.97 33.00
N SER A 54 9.01 -26.02 33.01
CA SER A 54 9.42 -27.37 32.63
C SER A 54 9.93 -27.42 31.19
N ARG A 55 9.26 -26.71 30.27
CA ARG A 55 9.68 -26.60 28.88
C ARG A 55 11.04 -25.93 28.73
N ILE A 56 11.26 -24.77 29.35
CA ILE A 56 12.53 -24.04 29.33
C ILE A 56 13.66 -24.94 29.84
N CYS A 57 13.47 -25.58 30.99
CA CYS A 57 14.45 -26.50 31.56
C CYS A 57 14.71 -27.72 30.66
N CYS A 58 13.67 -28.32 30.06
CA CYS A 58 13.83 -29.46 29.16
C CYS A 58 14.58 -29.09 27.87
N GLU A 59 14.28 -27.94 27.27
CA GLU A 59 14.96 -27.46 26.06
C GLU A 59 16.43 -27.13 26.33
N CYS A 60 16.73 -26.44 27.43
CA CYS A 60 18.10 -26.15 27.84
C CYS A 60 18.87 -27.42 28.23
N ALA A 61 18.23 -28.35 28.94
CA ALA A 61 18.84 -29.63 29.29
C ALA A 61 19.10 -30.53 28.07
N ALA A 62 18.24 -30.48 27.05
CA ALA A 62 18.44 -31.18 25.78
C ALA A 62 19.57 -30.54 24.97
N ALA A 63 19.68 -29.21 24.96
CA ALA A 63 20.80 -28.50 24.34
C ALA A 63 22.13 -28.83 25.03
N ALA A 64 22.15 -28.84 26.37
CA ALA A 64 23.33 -29.23 27.15
C ALA A 64 23.83 -30.65 26.84
N ARG A 65 22.92 -31.60 26.58
CA ARG A 65 23.28 -32.97 26.16
C ARG A 65 23.91 -33.01 24.78
N ARG A 66 23.40 -32.22 23.84
CA ARG A 66 23.97 -32.13 22.48
C ARG A 66 25.40 -31.59 22.50
N ASP A 67 25.70 -30.69 23.45
CA ASP A 67 27.04 -30.13 23.67
C ASP A 67 27.93 -31.01 24.56
N GLY A 68 27.53 -32.24 24.90
CA GLY A 68 28.28 -33.15 25.77
C GLY A 68 28.33 -32.77 27.26
N LYS A 69 27.61 -31.73 27.68
CA LYS A 69 27.58 -31.21 29.06
C LYS A 69 26.48 -31.88 29.90
N TYR A 70 26.62 -33.17 30.15
CA TYR A 70 25.62 -33.99 30.88
C TYR A 70 25.37 -33.50 32.31
N HIS A 71 26.39 -32.99 33.00
CA HIS A 71 26.27 -32.44 34.35
C HIS A 71 25.39 -31.17 34.40
N VAL A 72 25.52 -30.28 33.40
CA VAL A 72 24.65 -29.09 33.25
C VAL A 72 23.21 -29.50 32.91
N SER A 73 23.04 -30.53 32.07
CA SER A 73 21.72 -31.10 31.76
C SER A 73 20.99 -31.61 33.01
N ARG A 74 21.71 -32.30 33.90
CA ARG A 74 21.15 -32.78 35.18
C ARG A 74 20.83 -31.60 36.12
N LEU A 75 21.73 -30.61 36.18
CA LEU A 75 21.57 -29.41 37.00
C LEU A 75 20.31 -28.61 36.62
N LEU A 76 20.04 -28.40 35.33
CA LEU A 76 18.89 -27.61 34.85
C LEU A 76 17.53 -28.27 35.08
N ARG A 77 17.50 -29.58 35.35
CA ARG A 77 16.27 -30.33 35.65
C ARG A 77 15.96 -30.41 37.15
N LEU A 78 16.85 -29.93 38.02
CA LEU A 78 16.61 -29.87 39.46
C LEU A 78 15.63 -28.74 39.78
N ASN A 79 14.52 -29.09 40.43
CA ASN A 79 13.57 -28.11 40.94
C ASN A 79 14.07 -27.53 42.27
N LEU A 80 14.59 -26.30 42.23
CA LEU A 80 15.12 -25.61 43.42
C LEU A 80 14.16 -24.55 43.99
N LEU A 81 12.89 -24.53 43.54
CA LEU A 81 11.91 -23.47 43.77
C LEU A 81 10.78 -23.83 44.77
N GLY A 82 10.77 -25.04 45.32
CA GLY A 82 9.75 -25.46 46.31
C GLY A 82 9.96 -24.89 47.72
N PRO A 83 8.89 -24.73 48.52
CA PRO A 83 8.96 -24.37 49.94
C PRO A 83 9.60 -25.48 50.79
N ASP A 84 9.49 -26.73 50.36
CA ASP A 84 10.17 -27.87 50.98
C ASP A 84 11.37 -28.32 50.13
N GLY A 85 12.55 -28.26 50.74
CA GLY A 85 13.76 -28.86 50.21
C GLY A 85 13.85 -30.36 50.47
N GLU A 86 12.73 -31.09 50.46
CA GLU A 86 12.69 -32.54 50.69
C GLU A 86 12.09 -33.26 49.49
N ASP A 87 12.69 -34.40 49.18
CA ASP A 87 12.33 -35.39 48.16
C ASP A 87 12.61 -35.05 46.68
N SER A 88 13.87 -35.24 46.28
CA SER A 88 14.27 -36.33 45.36
C SER A 88 15.65 -36.08 44.74
N ALA A 89 16.74 -36.27 45.49
CA ALA A 89 18.06 -36.29 44.85
C ALA A 89 19.15 -37.00 45.66
N PHE A 90 18.91 -38.20 46.19
CA PHE A 90 20.02 -39.14 46.44
C PHE A 90 19.51 -40.58 46.28
N GLY A 91 19.78 -41.13 45.09
CA GLY A 91 19.76 -42.55 44.80
C GLY A 91 20.82 -42.79 43.73
N ALA A 92 21.94 -43.37 44.16
CA ALA A 92 23.02 -44.00 43.39
C ALA A 92 23.44 -43.37 42.04
N ASP A 93 24.60 -42.69 42.02
CA ASP A 93 25.78 -43.29 41.39
C ASP A 93 27.05 -42.45 41.63
N ARG A 94 28.13 -43.19 41.88
CA ARG A 94 29.48 -42.76 42.21
C ARG A 94 30.21 -42.13 41.01
N GLU A 95 31.25 -41.38 41.35
CA GLU A 95 32.41 -41.01 40.52
C GLU A 95 32.21 -39.97 39.40
N ALA A 96 32.52 -38.72 39.73
CA ALA A 96 33.49 -37.88 39.00
C ALA A 96 33.60 -36.52 39.70
N ALA A 97 34.16 -36.55 40.91
CA ALA A 97 34.94 -35.45 41.43
C ALA A 97 36.36 -35.63 40.86
N THR A 98 36.67 -34.91 39.78
CA THR A 98 38.06 -34.64 39.40
C THR A 98 38.22 -33.12 39.36
N ALA A 99 39.09 -32.65 40.24
CA ALA A 99 39.25 -31.27 40.64
C ALA A 99 40.26 -30.52 39.74
N SER A 100 40.20 -29.19 39.74
CA SER A 100 41.32 -28.36 40.24
C SER A 100 40.82 -26.96 40.65
N PRO A 101 41.03 -26.58 41.93
CA PRO A 101 40.90 -25.24 42.47
C PRO A 101 42.28 -24.60 42.66
N GLU A 102 42.68 -23.72 41.75
CA GLU A 102 43.75 -22.77 42.04
C GLU A 102 43.15 -21.60 42.84
N GLU A 103 43.29 -21.75 44.16
CA GLU A 103 43.70 -20.72 45.13
C GLU A 103 42.88 -19.41 45.14
N LEU A 104 41.77 -19.33 45.89
CA LEU A 104 41.70 -18.82 47.29
C LEU A 104 42.44 -17.49 47.55
N THR A 105 41.69 -16.45 47.90
CA THR A 105 41.89 -15.44 48.98
C THR A 105 41.01 -14.20 48.67
N HIS A 106 40.32 -13.50 49.58
CA HIS A 106 40.55 -13.24 51.00
C HIS A 106 39.23 -12.73 51.68
N HIS A 107 38.97 -13.17 52.92
CA HIS A 107 38.01 -12.66 53.95
C HIS A 107 36.46 -12.86 53.81
N LEU A 108 35.99 -14.06 54.20
CA LEU A 108 35.10 -14.46 55.34
C LEU A 108 33.98 -13.51 55.89
N PRO A 109 32.83 -14.03 56.46
CA PRO A 109 32.83 -15.01 57.57
C PRO A 109 31.90 -16.25 57.51
N THR A 110 32.52 -17.39 57.87
CA THR A 110 32.19 -18.49 58.82
C THR A 110 30.72 -18.87 59.19
N ASN A 111 30.19 -19.96 58.59
CA ASN A 111 29.90 -21.28 59.21
C ASN A 111 29.09 -22.21 58.23
N PRO A 112 29.52 -23.44 57.85
CA PRO A 112 29.18 -24.04 56.55
C PRO A 112 28.40 -25.38 56.58
N ARG A 113 27.25 -25.47 57.26
CA ARG A 113 26.37 -26.68 57.17
C ARG A 113 24.88 -26.42 56.89
N SER A 114 24.49 -25.20 56.55
CA SER A 114 23.10 -24.95 56.15
C SER A 114 22.85 -25.48 54.73
N ARG A 115 21.81 -26.31 54.56
CA ARG A 115 21.22 -26.70 53.25
C ARG A 115 21.07 -25.47 52.33
N ALA A 116 20.91 -24.27 52.89
CA ALA A 116 20.84 -23.00 52.16
C ALA A 116 22.13 -22.63 51.38
N HIS A 117 23.32 -22.86 51.91
CA HIS A 117 24.59 -22.52 51.21
C HIS A 117 24.82 -23.44 50.00
N LYS A 118 24.50 -24.73 50.12
CA LYS A 118 24.55 -25.68 49.00
C LYS A 118 23.50 -25.32 47.95
N ARG A 119 22.28 -24.96 48.36
CA ARG A 119 21.20 -24.49 47.48
C ARG A 119 21.60 -23.21 46.74
N ALA A 120 22.21 -22.24 47.41
CA ALA A 120 22.69 -20.99 46.81
C ALA A 120 23.76 -21.23 45.74
N ARG A 121 24.73 -22.14 45.99
CA ARG A 121 25.73 -22.52 44.98
C ARG A 121 25.12 -23.21 43.76
N LEU A 122 24.13 -24.08 43.96
CA LEU A 122 23.43 -24.75 42.86
C LEU A 122 22.57 -23.78 42.05
N LEU A 123 21.88 -22.85 42.72
CA LEU A 123 21.12 -21.77 42.08
C LEU A 123 22.04 -20.87 41.25
N HIS A 124 23.20 -20.49 41.78
CA HIS A 124 24.18 -19.68 41.06
C HIS A 124 24.62 -20.37 39.76
N ARG A 125 24.97 -21.67 39.83
CA ARG A 125 25.33 -22.46 38.65
C ARG A 125 24.17 -22.64 37.66
N GLN A 126 22.93 -22.75 38.13
CA GLN A 126 21.75 -22.76 37.24
C GLN A 126 21.59 -21.43 36.51
N LEU A 127 21.79 -20.30 37.19
CA LEU A 127 21.73 -18.96 36.59
C LEU A 127 22.84 -18.75 35.55
N GLU A 128 24.06 -19.21 35.83
CA GLU A 128 25.17 -19.21 34.87
C GLU A 128 24.84 -20.05 33.63
N ALA A 129 24.36 -21.29 33.83
CA ALA A 129 23.96 -22.15 32.72
C ALA A 129 22.86 -21.50 31.86
N LEU A 130 21.85 -20.87 32.48
CA LEU A 130 20.79 -20.14 31.75
C LEU A 130 21.34 -18.95 30.96
N ARG A 131 22.35 -18.22 31.47
CA ARG A 131 23.01 -17.12 30.76
C ARG A 131 23.77 -17.62 29.52
N ASP A 132 24.50 -18.72 29.65
CA ASP A 132 25.23 -19.34 28.54
C ASP A 132 24.27 -19.79 27.42
N PHE A 133 23.12 -20.37 27.78
CA PHE A 133 22.11 -20.78 26.81
C PHE A 133 21.36 -19.60 26.19
N GLU A 134 21.09 -18.55 26.95
CA GLU A 134 20.51 -17.30 26.42
C GLU A 134 21.41 -16.72 25.32
N ALA A 135 22.72 -16.61 25.56
CA ALA A 135 23.68 -16.10 24.56
C ALA A 135 23.70 -16.94 23.27
N LYS A 136 23.65 -18.28 23.38
CA LYS A 136 23.61 -19.19 22.22
C LYS A 136 22.30 -19.08 21.43
N MET A 137 21.17 -18.91 22.11
CA MET A 137 19.86 -18.81 21.45
C MET A 137 19.63 -17.44 20.79
N LEU A 138 20.18 -16.37 21.37
CA LEU A 138 20.13 -15.03 20.77
C LEU A 138 20.87 -14.95 19.44
N ALA A 139 21.91 -15.78 19.23
CA ALA A 139 22.62 -15.88 17.94
C ALA A 139 21.76 -16.41 16.77
N ILE A 140 20.52 -16.84 17.01
CA ILE A 140 19.62 -17.46 16.02
C ILE A 140 18.57 -16.45 15.48
N MET A 141 18.39 -15.30 16.13
CA MET A 141 17.40 -14.30 15.71
C MET A 141 17.89 -13.49 14.50
N SER A 142 17.08 -13.42 13.44
CA SER A 142 17.41 -12.65 12.23
C SER A 142 16.38 -11.55 11.94
N THR A 143 16.83 -10.42 11.38
CA THR A 143 15.95 -9.34 10.87
C THR A 143 14.97 -9.82 9.79
N LYS A 144 15.30 -10.91 9.09
CA LYS A 144 14.49 -11.55 8.04
C LYS A 144 13.50 -12.58 8.59
N ASP A 145 13.57 -12.91 9.89
CA ASP A 145 12.65 -13.87 10.48
C ASP A 145 11.21 -13.38 10.38
N SER A 146 10.31 -14.32 10.07
CA SER A 146 8.88 -14.08 10.08
C SER A 146 8.40 -13.72 11.49
N VAL A 147 7.48 -12.76 11.59
CA VAL A 147 6.82 -12.43 12.87
C VAL A 147 6.11 -13.62 13.49
N ARG A 148 5.65 -14.59 12.69
CA ARG A 148 4.97 -15.82 13.14
C ARG A 148 5.89 -16.78 13.88
N LYS A 149 7.20 -16.71 13.65
CA LYS A 149 8.19 -17.52 14.36
C LYS A 149 8.30 -17.11 15.83
N TRP A 150 8.06 -15.84 16.15
CA TRP A 150 8.37 -15.24 17.46
C TRP A 150 7.15 -14.72 18.22
N LEU A 151 6.12 -14.22 17.53
CA LEU A 151 4.90 -13.69 18.13
C LEU A 151 3.77 -14.74 18.17
N PRO A 152 2.77 -14.61 19.08
CA PRO A 152 1.61 -15.52 19.13
C PRO A 152 0.87 -15.58 17.80
N ALA A 153 0.41 -16.77 17.37
CA ALA A 153 -0.12 -16.98 16.01
C ALA A 153 -1.26 -16.02 15.63
N LYS A 154 -2.17 -15.73 16.57
CA LYS A 154 -3.25 -14.75 16.36
C LYS A 154 -2.72 -13.34 16.11
N THR A 155 -1.66 -12.93 16.80
CA THR A 155 -1.04 -11.61 16.65
C THR A 155 -0.22 -11.54 15.37
N ALA A 156 0.57 -12.57 15.09
CA ALA A 156 1.36 -12.67 13.87
C ALA A 156 0.49 -12.64 12.61
N LYS A 157 -0.62 -13.38 12.57
CA LYS A 157 -1.56 -13.38 11.44
C LYS A 157 -2.12 -11.99 11.16
N LEU A 158 -2.51 -11.24 12.19
CA LEU A 158 -3.03 -9.87 12.05
C LEU A 158 -1.96 -8.90 11.54
N LEU A 159 -0.70 -9.08 11.94
CA LEU A 159 0.43 -8.29 11.46
C LEU A 159 0.76 -8.63 9.98
N GLU A 160 0.77 -9.91 9.62
CA GLU A 160 0.97 -10.39 8.25
C GLU A 160 -0.12 -9.84 7.31
N GLU A 161 -1.39 -9.88 7.71
CA GLU A 161 -2.52 -9.29 6.98
C GLU A 161 -2.37 -7.77 6.79
N ALA A 162 -1.72 -7.08 7.72
CA ALA A 162 -1.38 -5.66 7.63
C ALA A 162 -0.08 -5.37 6.84
N GLY A 163 0.53 -6.39 6.23
CA GLY A 163 1.76 -6.29 5.45
C GLY A 163 3.04 -6.27 6.28
N VAL A 164 2.99 -6.69 7.55
CA VAL A 164 4.11 -6.74 8.49
C VAL A 164 4.52 -8.20 8.71
N GLY A 165 5.22 -8.78 7.73
CA GLY A 165 5.57 -10.20 7.74
C GLY A 165 6.88 -10.55 8.46
N THR A 166 7.79 -9.60 8.65
CA THR A 166 9.13 -9.83 9.20
C THR A 166 9.43 -8.94 10.40
N LEU A 167 10.41 -9.32 11.24
CA LEU A 167 10.86 -8.51 12.38
C LEU A 167 11.40 -7.14 11.94
N SER A 168 12.09 -7.06 10.80
CA SER A 168 12.51 -5.79 10.18
C SER A 168 11.35 -4.87 9.83
N LEU A 169 10.29 -5.41 9.22
CA LEU A 169 9.08 -4.63 8.89
C LEU A 169 8.32 -4.21 10.13
N LEU A 170 8.30 -5.04 11.18
CA LEU A 170 7.66 -4.71 12.45
C LEU A 170 8.37 -3.54 13.13
N ALA A 171 9.68 -3.58 13.23
CA ALA A 171 10.47 -2.51 13.80
C ALA A 171 10.37 -1.21 13.00
N ALA A 172 10.41 -1.30 11.65
CA ALA A 172 10.20 -0.13 10.79
C ALA A 172 8.82 0.50 11.04
N ARG A 173 7.77 -0.33 11.19
CA ARG A 173 6.42 0.17 11.47
C ARG A 173 6.31 0.84 12.85
N ILE A 174 6.91 0.24 13.88
CA ILE A 174 6.92 0.81 15.24
C ILE A 174 7.63 2.17 15.24
N ASN A 175 8.77 2.28 14.54
CA ASN A 175 9.57 3.51 14.52
C ASN A 175 9.02 4.60 13.58
N CYS A 176 8.25 4.25 12.55
CA CYS A 176 7.70 5.19 11.57
C CYS A 176 6.28 5.66 11.88
N GLY A 177 5.57 4.99 12.80
CA GLY A 177 4.21 5.38 13.17
C GLY A 177 4.19 6.66 14.00
N ASP A 178 3.11 7.44 13.89
CA ASP A 178 2.67 8.30 15.01
C ASP A 178 2.58 7.45 16.30
N VAL A 179 2.30 8.09 17.45
CA VAL A 179 1.98 7.48 18.76
C VAL A 179 1.00 6.26 18.68
N ARG A 180 0.37 5.99 17.52
CA ARG A 180 -0.52 4.88 17.21
C ARG A 180 -0.10 4.03 15.98
N TRP A 181 1.11 3.49 15.94
CA TRP A 181 1.62 2.63 14.84
C TRP A 181 0.70 1.42 14.50
N TRP A 182 -0.13 0.99 15.45
CA TRP A 182 -1.11 -0.09 15.31
C TRP A 182 -2.38 0.29 14.53
N ARG A 183 -2.57 1.57 14.16
CA ARG A 183 -3.69 1.97 13.29
C ARG A 183 -3.61 1.20 11.96
N GLY A 184 -4.73 0.60 11.56
CA GLY A 184 -4.83 -0.24 10.36
C GLY A 184 -4.57 -1.74 10.60
N VAL A 185 -4.15 -2.15 11.80
CA VAL A 185 -4.08 -3.56 12.18
C VAL A 185 -5.39 -3.94 12.88
N ARG A 186 -6.18 -4.85 12.27
CA ARG A 186 -7.48 -5.28 12.80
C ARG A 186 -7.31 -5.88 14.20
N SER A 187 -8.14 -5.48 15.16
CA SER A 187 -8.18 -6.05 16.52
C SER A 187 -6.88 -5.94 17.35
N VAL A 188 -5.94 -5.06 16.98
CA VAL A 188 -4.80 -4.68 17.85
C VAL A 188 -5.11 -3.31 18.46
N ALA A 189 -5.53 -3.33 19.72
CA ALA A 189 -5.75 -2.12 20.52
C ALA A 189 -4.43 -1.62 21.14
N HIS A 190 -4.46 -0.40 21.71
CA HIS A 190 -3.32 0.25 22.35
C HIS A 190 -2.51 -0.68 23.25
N VAL A 191 -3.16 -1.36 24.21
CA VAL A 191 -2.50 -2.26 25.17
C VAL A 191 -1.73 -3.39 24.49
N LYS A 192 -2.28 -3.95 23.40
CA LYS A 192 -1.63 -5.04 22.67
C LYS A 192 -0.48 -4.53 21.80
N ALA A 193 -0.64 -3.36 21.20
CA ALA A 193 0.40 -2.71 20.42
C ALA A 193 1.60 -2.32 21.29
N THR A 194 1.33 -1.75 22.44
CA THR A 194 2.30 -1.48 23.50
C THR A 194 3.16 -2.70 23.79
N ARG A 195 2.55 -3.84 24.11
CA ARG A 195 3.28 -5.07 24.45
C ARG A 195 4.14 -5.60 23.30
N ILE A 196 3.67 -5.43 22.06
CA ILE A 196 4.45 -5.82 20.87
C ILE A 196 5.67 -4.91 20.72
N ALA A 197 5.50 -3.61 20.96
CA ALA A 197 6.60 -2.64 20.92
C ALA A 197 7.62 -2.89 22.04
N ASP A 198 7.17 -3.19 23.26
CA ASP A 198 8.05 -3.50 24.41
C ASP A 198 8.84 -4.79 24.18
N TRP A 199 8.17 -5.83 23.67
CA TRP A 199 8.84 -7.06 23.27
C TRP A 199 9.90 -6.78 22.21
N ALA A 200 9.54 -6.04 21.16
CA ALA A 200 10.47 -5.74 20.09
C ALA A 200 11.65 -4.89 20.61
N TYR A 201 11.41 -3.94 21.52
CA TYR A 201 12.44 -3.16 22.19
C TYR A 201 13.39 -4.03 23.01
N MET A 202 12.87 -4.97 23.79
CA MET A 202 13.67 -5.93 24.57
C MET A 202 14.62 -6.77 23.70
N HIS A 203 14.24 -7.00 22.44
CA HIS A 203 14.99 -7.79 21.47
C HIS A 203 15.74 -6.95 20.42
N ALA A 204 15.70 -5.62 20.52
CA ALA A 204 16.25 -4.68 19.54
C ALA A 204 17.75 -4.90 19.30
N THR A 205 18.52 -4.99 20.38
CA THR A 205 19.98 -5.23 20.33
C THR A 205 20.33 -6.57 19.69
N ASP A 206 19.50 -7.59 19.95
CA ASP A 206 19.79 -8.97 19.58
C ASP A 206 19.41 -9.24 18.12
N ILE A 207 18.38 -8.57 17.60
CA ILE A 207 17.95 -8.66 16.19
C ILE A 207 18.82 -7.73 15.31
N GLY A 208 19.59 -6.81 15.90
CA GLY A 208 20.33 -5.77 15.17
C GLY A 208 19.41 -4.69 14.58
N ILE A 209 18.29 -4.40 15.26
CA ILE A 209 17.33 -3.38 14.83
C ILE A 209 17.12 -2.36 15.94
N ARG A 210 17.13 -1.06 15.61
CA ARG A 210 16.79 -0.02 16.57
C ARG A 210 15.28 0.01 16.79
N ILE A 211 14.81 0.01 18.03
CA ILE A 211 13.41 0.30 18.38
C ILE A 211 13.39 1.42 19.41
N VAL A 212 12.56 2.42 19.18
CA VAL A 212 12.40 3.55 20.11
C VAL A 212 11.37 3.14 21.18
N PRO A 213 11.69 3.26 22.48
CA PRO A 213 10.77 2.85 23.54
C PRO A 213 9.50 3.70 23.50
N THR A 214 8.33 3.05 23.60
CA THR A 214 7.02 3.72 23.52
C THR A 214 6.49 4.10 24.91
N HIS A 215 7.31 3.98 25.96
CA HIS A 215 6.90 4.10 27.35
C HIS A 215 7.73 5.15 28.10
N GLY A 216 7.05 6.19 28.59
CA GLY A 216 7.58 7.06 29.65
C GLY A 216 7.68 8.56 29.35
N LEU A 217 7.32 9.05 28.16
CA LEU A 217 7.32 10.50 27.88
C LEU A 217 5.97 10.92 27.30
N ALA A 218 5.02 11.21 28.18
CA ALA A 218 4.05 12.26 27.91
C ALA A 218 4.82 13.59 27.97
N ALA A 219 4.63 14.43 26.93
CA ALA A 219 5.23 15.75 26.76
C ALA A 219 6.73 15.78 26.44
N GLY A 220 7.06 15.85 25.14
CA GLY A 220 8.38 16.27 24.65
C GLY A 220 8.97 15.39 23.57
N LEU A 221 8.79 15.81 22.31
CA LEU A 221 9.59 15.46 21.12
C LEU A 221 9.56 13.99 20.66
N SER A 222 8.68 13.78 19.68
CA SER A 222 8.73 12.70 18.70
C SER A 222 10.08 12.69 17.98
N ASP A 223 10.98 11.78 18.36
CA ASP A 223 12.26 11.63 17.66
C ASP A 223 12.12 10.69 16.45
N CYS A 224 11.10 10.92 15.61
CA CYS A 224 11.22 10.64 14.19
C CYS A 224 12.19 11.68 13.66
N ARG A 225 13.50 11.41 13.70
CA ARG A 225 14.50 12.36 13.21
C ARG A 225 14.09 12.82 11.81
N ILE A 226 13.79 14.12 11.74
CA ILE A 226 13.48 14.80 10.50
C ILE A 226 14.80 14.99 9.76
N ILE A 227 14.78 14.99 8.44
CA ILE A 227 15.91 15.45 7.64
C ILE A 227 16.00 16.96 7.85
N GLU A 228 16.73 17.38 8.88
CA GLU A 228 16.84 18.78 9.28
C GLU A 228 17.74 19.55 8.32
N GLN A 229 18.82 18.93 7.84
CA GLN A 229 19.78 19.56 6.94
C GLN A 229 19.77 18.92 5.55
N PRO A 230 19.84 19.74 4.49
CA PRO A 230 20.10 19.26 3.14
C PRO A 230 21.39 18.42 3.09
N SER A 231 21.41 17.32 2.31
CA SER A 231 22.60 16.45 2.21
C SER A 231 22.69 15.73 0.87
N THR A 232 23.90 15.28 0.52
CA THR A 232 24.14 14.40 -0.64
C THR A 232 23.95 12.93 -0.24
N ALA A 233 22.71 12.56 0.08
CA ALA A 233 22.34 11.21 0.48
C ALA A 233 20.99 10.81 -0.13
N LEU A 234 20.44 9.65 0.26
CA LEU A 234 19.08 9.24 -0.10
C LEU A 234 18.05 10.08 0.67
N VAL A 235 17.87 11.31 0.22
CA VAL A 235 16.91 12.28 0.75
C VAL A 235 15.97 12.75 -0.36
N PRO A 236 14.78 13.26 -0.02
CA PRO A 236 13.88 13.83 -1.02
C PRO A 236 14.53 14.97 -1.80
N LEU A 237 14.02 15.22 -3.00
CA LEU A 237 14.45 16.29 -3.90
C LEU A 237 14.54 17.65 -3.20
N GLU A 238 13.63 17.94 -2.28
CA GLU A 238 13.57 19.20 -1.54
C GLU A 238 14.71 19.37 -0.52
N ARG A 239 15.48 18.31 -0.24
CA ARG A 239 16.60 18.26 0.72
C ARG A 239 17.90 17.76 0.10
N LEU A 240 17.91 17.50 -1.21
CA LEU A 240 19.09 16.98 -1.90
C LEU A 240 20.08 18.12 -2.15
N LEU A 241 21.31 17.97 -1.64
CA LEU A 241 22.44 18.77 -2.09
C LEU A 241 23.15 18.04 -3.21
N VAL A 242 23.17 18.64 -4.39
CA VAL A 242 23.92 18.11 -5.53
C VAL A 242 25.33 18.68 -5.48
N PRO A 243 26.39 17.85 -5.45
CA PRO A 243 27.76 18.34 -5.51
C PRO A 243 27.98 19.12 -6.80
N TRP A 244 28.74 20.22 -6.74
CA TRP A 244 28.99 21.10 -7.90
C TRP A 244 29.51 20.35 -9.14
N LYS A 245 30.32 19.30 -8.98
CA LYS A 245 30.80 18.47 -10.10
C LYS A 245 29.70 17.67 -10.81
N LEU A 246 28.55 17.52 -10.19
CA LEU A 246 27.43 16.67 -10.60
C LEU A 246 26.11 17.44 -10.72
N ASP A 247 26.13 18.76 -10.50
CA ASP A 247 24.93 19.59 -10.58
C ASP A 247 24.51 19.88 -12.02
N GLY A 248 25.41 19.62 -12.99
CA GLY A 248 25.17 19.80 -14.40
C GLY A 248 25.47 21.20 -14.92
N HIS A 249 26.10 22.07 -14.13
CA HIS A 249 26.48 23.39 -14.63
C HIS A 249 27.42 23.29 -15.85
N ASP A 250 28.35 22.33 -15.83
CA ASP A 250 29.26 21.98 -16.94
C ASP A 250 28.82 20.69 -17.66
N GLY A 251 27.51 20.45 -17.79
CA GLY A 251 26.99 19.24 -18.41
C GLY A 251 27.42 19.07 -19.88
N ALA A 252 27.87 17.87 -20.28
CA ALA A 252 28.34 17.57 -21.62
C ALA A 252 27.32 17.85 -22.74
N PHE A 253 26.02 17.79 -22.43
CA PHE A 253 24.95 18.12 -23.38
C PHE A 253 24.18 19.39 -23.02
N ARG A 254 24.68 20.18 -22.05
CA ARG A 254 24.11 21.46 -21.67
C ARG A 254 24.45 22.51 -22.72
N LEU A 255 23.47 23.32 -23.11
CA LEU A 255 23.69 24.48 -23.97
C LEU A 255 24.13 25.70 -23.15
N PRO A 256 24.84 26.68 -23.76
CA PRO A 256 25.22 27.91 -23.06
C PRO A 256 24.03 28.63 -22.44
N SER A 257 24.21 29.25 -21.26
CA SER A 257 23.13 29.97 -20.56
C SER A 257 22.50 31.10 -21.39
N SER A 258 23.21 31.64 -22.39
CA SER A 258 22.69 32.65 -23.32
C SER A 258 21.61 32.13 -24.27
N GLU A 259 21.62 30.82 -24.56
CA GLU A 259 20.62 30.15 -25.41
C GLU A 259 19.49 29.54 -24.57
N CYS A 260 19.77 29.25 -23.29
CA CYS A 260 18.79 28.67 -22.39
C CYS A 260 17.66 29.67 -22.09
N THR A 261 16.42 29.24 -22.35
CA THR A 261 15.23 30.05 -22.03
C THR A 261 14.74 29.85 -20.59
N LEU A 262 15.39 28.96 -19.82
CA LEU A 262 15.09 28.76 -18.40
C LEU A 262 16.04 29.63 -17.56
N GLU A 263 15.51 30.20 -16.49
CA GLU A 263 16.31 30.77 -15.39
C GLU A 263 16.88 29.62 -14.52
N ALA A 264 17.74 28.79 -15.12
CA ALA A 264 18.32 27.62 -14.48
C ALA A 264 19.83 27.48 -14.76
N ASP A 265 20.61 27.56 -13.70
CA ASP A 265 22.08 27.46 -13.70
C ASP A 265 22.60 26.02 -13.55
N ASN A 266 21.72 25.08 -13.17
CA ASN A 266 22.06 23.67 -12.98
C ASN A 266 20.83 22.75 -13.18
N ASP A 267 21.07 21.45 -13.20
CA ASP A 267 20.07 20.43 -13.53
C ASP A 267 18.93 20.39 -12.51
N LEU A 268 19.24 20.62 -11.23
CA LEU A 268 18.24 20.64 -10.17
C LEU A 268 17.25 21.79 -10.39
N GLN A 269 17.74 22.99 -10.71
CA GLN A 269 16.89 24.15 -11.02
C GLN A 269 16.07 23.93 -12.29
N ALA A 270 16.66 23.34 -13.34
CA ALA A 270 15.94 23.04 -14.58
C ALA A 270 14.82 22.01 -14.36
N ILE A 271 15.06 20.99 -13.53
CA ILE A 271 14.05 20.01 -13.12
C ILE A 271 12.94 20.68 -12.28
N GLN A 272 13.29 21.59 -11.37
CA GLN A 272 12.32 22.34 -10.57
C GLN A 272 11.42 23.20 -11.47
N ALA A 273 11.99 23.95 -12.41
CA ALA A 273 11.23 24.74 -13.38
C ALA A 273 10.23 23.88 -14.20
N TRP A 274 10.64 22.67 -14.61
CA TRP A 274 9.74 21.72 -15.28
C TRP A 274 8.59 21.24 -14.38
N LEU A 275 8.87 20.95 -13.12
CA LEU A 275 7.87 20.49 -12.15
C LEU A 275 6.86 21.61 -11.83
N ASP A 276 7.31 22.84 -11.69
CA ASP A 276 6.47 24.02 -11.44
C ASP A 276 5.55 24.30 -12.64
N ASN A 277 6.10 24.26 -13.85
CA ASN A 277 5.29 24.37 -15.07
C ASN A 277 4.21 23.27 -15.15
N THR A 278 4.57 22.02 -14.80
CA THR A 278 3.62 20.90 -14.77
C THR A 278 2.53 21.09 -13.71
N GLN A 279 2.88 21.61 -12.54
CA GLN A 279 1.92 21.87 -11.47
C GLN A 279 0.89 22.93 -11.91
N ASN A 280 1.37 24.02 -12.53
CA ASN A 280 0.54 25.11 -13.01
C ASN A 280 -0.37 24.68 -14.17
N ALA A 281 0.16 23.92 -15.13
CA ALA A 281 -0.59 23.50 -16.31
C ALA A 281 -1.62 22.39 -16.03
N SER A 282 -1.33 21.45 -15.13
CA SER A 282 -2.20 20.28 -14.92
C SER A 282 -3.28 20.47 -13.86
N GLY A 283 -3.12 21.39 -12.89
CA GLY A 283 -4.00 21.56 -11.72
C GLY A 283 -4.17 20.30 -10.83
N SER A 284 -3.57 19.17 -11.20
CA SER A 284 -3.74 17.86 -10.59
C SER A 284 -2.55 17.52 -9.71
N THR A 285 -2.81 17.45 -8.40
CA THR A 285 -1.81 17.05 -7.40
C THR A 285 -1.25 15.64 -7.65
N GLY A 286 -2.01 14.76 -8.32
CA GLY A 286 -1.58 13.40 -8.65
C GLY A 286 -0.55 13.32 -9.79
N THR A 287 -0.71 14.17 -10.81
CA THR A 287 0.24 14.26 -11.94
C THR A 287 1.58 14.79 -11.45
N PHE A 288 1.56 15.91 -10.73
CA PHE A 288 2.75 16.51 -10.14
C PHE A 288 3.52 15.53 -9.24
N ARG A 289 2.81 14.83 -8.34
CA ARG A 289 3.44 13.82 -7.45
C ARG A 289 4.11 12.70 -8.23
N SER A 290 3.52 12.28 -9.34
CA SER A 290 4.11 11.24 -10.19
C SER A 290 5.35 11.76 -10.92
N TYR A 291 5.29 12.98 -11.45
CA TYR A 291 6.40 13.58 -12.21
C TYR A 291 7.59 13.87 -11.29
N ARG A 292 7.33 14.48 -10.13
CA ARG A 292 8.34 14.71 -9.09
C ARG A 292 9.01 13.41 -8.65
N ARG A 293 8.23 12.34 -8.44
CA ARG A 293 8.77 11.03 -8.03
C ARG A 293 9.75 10.46 -9.06
N GLU A 294 9.43 10.52 -10.35
CA GLU A 294 10.34 9.96 -11.35
C GLU A 294 11.56 10.86 -11.60
N ALA A 295 11.40 12.18 -11.60
CA ALA A 295 12.53 13.12 -11.68
C ALA A 295 13.48 12.99 -10.49
N GLU A 296 12.92 12.86 -9.27
CA GLU A 296 13.68 12.60 -8.05
C GLU A 296 14.49 11.30 -8.13
N ARG A 297 13.88 10.21 -8.60
CA ARG A 297 14.58 8.93 -8.80
C ARG A 297 15.72 9.08 -9.80
N LEU A 298 15.49 9.78 -10.91
CA LEU A 298 16.52 10.02 -11.92
C LEU A 298 17.69 10.81 -11.31
N LEU A 299 17.42 11.95 -10.68
CA LEU A 299 18.47 12.82 -10.14
C LEU A 299 19.26 12.13 -9.02
N LEU A 300 18.58 11.45 -8.10
CA LEU A 300 19.25 10.66 -7.05
C LEU A 300 20.14 9.58 -7.65
N TRP A 301 19.66 8.84 -8.66
CA TRP A 301 20.45 7.80 -9.32
C TRP A 301 21.66 8.38 -10.07
N CYS A 302 21.48 9.52 -10.73
CA CYS A 302 22.55 10.25 -11.42
C CYS A 302 23.68 10.63 -10.46
N VAL A 303 23.32 11.20 -9.31
CA VAL A 303 24.29 11.70 -8.31
C VAL A 303 24.94 10.56 -7.51
N LEU A 304 24.13 9.61 -7.00
CA LEU A 304 24.58 8.61 -6.02
C LEU A 304 25.07 7.29 -6.63
N VAL A 305 24.64 6.95 -7.85
CA VAL A 305 24.97 5.66 -8.48
C VAL A 305 25.82 5.87 -9.72
N ARG A 306 25.37 6.74 -10.63
CA ARG A 306 26.05 6.93 -11.92
C ARG A 306 27.22 7.90 -11.84
N HIS A 307 27.22 8.78 -10.84
CA HIS A 307 28.16 9.90 -10.68
C HIS A 307 28.27 10.76 -11.94
N LYS A 308 27.11 11.13 -12.49
CA LYS A 308 27.02 11.88 -13.74
C LYS A 308 25.84 12.85 -13.67
N PRO A 309 25.98 14.12 -14.09
CA PRO A 309 24.85 15.04 -14.13
C PRO A 309 23.80 14.60 -15.15
N VAL A 310 22.55 15.02 -14.94
CA VAL A 310 21.40 14.70 -15.80
C VAL A 310 21.62 15.25 -17.22
N SER A 311 22.19 16.45 -17.33
CA SER A 311 22.58 17.09 -18.59
C SER A 311 23.73 16.42 -19.33
N SER A 312 24.30 15.33 -18.80
CA SER A 312 25.31 14.52 -19.50
C SER A 312 24.84 13.10 -19.83
N LEU A 313 23.59 12.74 -19.54
CA LEU A 313 23.11 11.38 -19.75
C LEU A 313 23.05 10.98 -21.23
N THR A 314 23.54 9.78 -21.51
CA THR A 314 23.48 9.15 -22.83
C THR A 314 22.38 8.09 -22.90
N ARG A 315 22.13 7.56 -24.11
CA ARG A 315 21.25 6.41 -24.32
C ARG A 315 21.65 5.18 -23.49
N ALA A 316 22.95 4.95 -23.31
CA ALA A 316 23.47 3.84 -22.50
C ALA A 316 23.16 4.05 -21.01
N ASP A 317 23.31 5.28 -20.53
CA ASP A 317 23.00 5.62 -19.14
C ASP A 317 21.50 5.43 -18.84
N VAL A 318 20.61 5.75 -19.78
CA VAL A 318 19.17 5.52 -19.59
C VAL A 318 18.81 4.03 -19.58
N ARG A 319 19.52 3.18 -20.32
CA ARG A 319 19.36 1.73 -20.22
C ARG A 319 19.78 1.23 -18.83
N ALA A 320 20.90 1.71 -18.31
CA ALA A 320 21.34 1.37 -16.95
C ALA A 320 20.35 1.86 -15.88
N PHE A 321 19.78 3.05 -16.04
CA PHE A 321 18.73 3.55 -15.15
C PHE A 321 17.46 2.70 -15.21
N ARG A 322 17.03 2.28 -16.41
CA ARG A 322 15.90 1.35 -16.57
C ARG A 322 16.15 0.04 -15.81
N ASP A 323 17.33 -0.54 -15.95
CA ASP A 323 17.66 -1.82 -15.32
C ASP A 323 17.71 -1.66 -13.78
N PHE A 324 18.25 -0.55 -13.29
CA PHE A 324 18.19 -0.17 -11.88
C PHE A 324 16.75 -0.03 -11.33
N LEU A 325 15.83 0.57 -12.11
CA LEU A 325 14.43 0.68 -11.69
C LEU A 325 13.71 -0.68 -11.63
N MET A 326 14.12 -1.66 -12.43
CA MET A 326 13.57 -3.01 -12.40
C MET A 326 14.07 -3.79 -11.19
N ASP A 327 15.34 -3.63 -10.82
CA ASP A 327 15.97 -4.35 -9.72
C ASP A 327 16.84 -3.42 -8.84
N PRO A 328 16.22 -2.56 -8.02
CA PRO A 328 16.94 -1.63 -7.16
C PRO A 328 17.55 -2.34 -5.94
N PRO A 329 18.71 -1.90 -5.43
CA PRO A 329 19.26 -2.39 -4.18
C PRO A 329 18.30 -2.21 -3.00
N ALA A 330 18.34 -3.14 -2.03
CA ALA A 330 17.42 -3.13 -0.88
C ALA A 330 17.44 -1.80 -0.08
N HIS A 331 18.59 -1.13 0.00
CA HIS A 331 18.71 0.14 0.71
C HIS A 331 18.07 1.33 -0.03
N TRP A 332 17.63 1.18 -1.29
CA TRP A 332 16.81 2.15 -2.03
C TRP A 332 15.30 1.89 -1.88
N CYS A 333 14.94 0.78 -1.23
CA CYS A 333 13.56 0.36 -1.04
C CYS A 333 13.11 0.61 0.41
N GLY A 334 11.97 1.26 0.59
CA GLY A 334 11.40 1.58 1.90
C GLY A 334 9.90 1.32 1.97
N TYR A 335 9.33 1.54 3.16
CA TYR A 335 7.91 1.30 3.39
C TYR A 335 7.02 2.27 2.61
N ARG A 336 5.90 1.75 2.08
CA ARG A 336 4.90 2.55 1.39
C ARG A 336 4.30 3.58 2.35
N GLY A 337 4.39 4.86 1.96
CA GLY A 337 3.80 5.94 2.73
C GLY A 337 4.68 6.46 3.88
N SER A 338 5.96 6.09 3.91
CA SER A 338 6.95 6.79 4.75
C SER A 338 6.88 8.30 4.52
N ARG A 339 6.89 9.08 5.60
CA ARG A 339 6.96 10.54 5.49
C ARG A 339 8.24 10.92 4.73
N ARG A 340 8.14 11.90 3.83
CA ARG A 340 9.29 12.34 3.02
C ARG A 340 10.38 12.97 3.86
N ASP A 341 10.00 13.68 4.92
CA ASP A 341 10.92 14.32 5.85
C ASP A 341 11.58 13.34 6.83
N SER A 342 11.29 12.04 6.78
CA SER A 342 11.91 11.04 7.63
C SER A 342 13.28 10.59 7.11
N VAL A 343 14.25 10.39 8.01
CA VAL A 343 15.55 9.76 7.69
C VAL A 343 15.41 8.34 7.11
N GLN A 344 14.30 7.65 7.39
CA GLN A 344 14.01 6.32 6.85
C GLN A 344 13.32 6.36 5.47
N TRP A 345 13.07 7.55 4.92
CA TRP A 345 12.47 7.69 3.59
C TRP A 345 13.34 7.07 2.51
N ARG A 346 12.71 6.43 1.52
CA ARG A 346 13.37 5.87 0.34
C ARG A 346 12.56 6.14 -0.93
N PRO A 347 13.22 6.32 -2.09
CA PRO A 347 12.56 6.69 -3.35
C PRO A 347 11.75 5.54 -3.99
N MET A 348 11.98 4.29 -3.59
CA MET A 348 11.32 3.11 -4.14
C MET A 348 10.69 2.26 -3.03
N GLU A 349 9.65 1.51 -3.38
CA GLU A 349 9.06 0.49 -2.50
C GLU A 349 9.64 -0.90 -2.82
N LYS A 350 9.88 -1.15 -4.11
CA LYS A 350 10.44 -2.36 -4.73
C LYS A 350 10.74 -2.07 -6.20
N GLY A 351 11.30 -3.05 -6.91
CA GLY A 351 11.43 -3.03 -8.37
C GLY A 351 10.11 -2.77 -9.12
N LEU A 352 10.18 -1.99 -10.19
CA LEU A 352 9.01 -1.59 -10.97
C LEU A 352 8.53 -2.72 -11.90
N SER A 353 7.21 -2.88 -12.01
CA SER A 353 6.59 -3.74 -13.02
C SER A 353 6.72 -3.13 -14.43
N ALA A 354 6.69 -3.95 -15.49
CA ALA A 354 6.85 -3.47 -16.87
C ALA A 354 5.89 -2.30 -17.26
N PRO A 355 4.60 -2.29 -16.89
CA PRO A 355 3.73 -1.13 -17.15
C PRO A 355 4.15 0.13 -16.39
N THR A 356 4.57 -0.01 -15.12
CA THR A 356 5.00 1.10 -14.28
C THR A 356 6.33 1.67 -14.76
N LEU A 357 7.25 0.80 -15.19
CA LEU A 357 8.52 1.17 -15.80
C LEU A 357 8.31 1.95 -17.11
N GLY A 358 7.40 1.47 -17.98
CA GLY A 358 7.04 2.18 -19.20
C GLY A 358 6.48 3.58 -18.93
N GLN A 359 5.64 3.72 -17.90
CA GLN A 359 5.15 5.03 -17.46
C GLN A 359 6.28 5.91 -16.92
N ALA A 360 7.19 5.36 -16.10
CA ALA A 360 8.33 6.10 -15.56
C ALA A 360 9.22 6.65 -16.68
N LEU A 361 9.58 5.82 -17.66
CA LEU A 361 10.38 6.25 -18.81
C LEU A 361 9.65 7.26 -19.71
N THR A 362 8.32 7.16 -19.83
CA THR A 362 7.51 8.17 -20.54
C THR A 362 7.60 9.53 -19.85
N ILE A 363 7.54 9.56 -18.51
CA ILE A 363 7.67 10.79 -17.71
C ILE A 363 9.08 11.37 -17.85
N ILE A 364 10.13 10.55 -17.81
CA ILE A 364 11.51 11.00 -18.06
C ILE A 364 11.67 11.55 -19.49
N GLY A 365 11.03 10.93 -20.49
CA GLY A 365 11.00 11.46 -21.84
C GLY A 365 10.31 12.83 -21.92
N ALA A 366 9.23 13.03 -21.17
CA ALA A 366 8.57 14.34 -21.08
C ALA A 366 9.48 15.41 -20.44
N LEU A 367 10.25 15.05 -19.41
CA LEU A 367 11.28 15.93 -18.82
C LEU A 367 12.32 16.32 -19.87
N PHE A 368 12.97 15.37 -20.54
CA PHE A 368 13.98 15.69 -21.54
C PHE A 368 13.43 16.45 -22.73
N LYS A 369 12.19 16.18 -23.15
CA LYS A 369 11.51 16.98 -24.17
C LYS A 369 11.37 18.44 -23.73
N TYR A 370 10.99 18.69 -22.48
CA TYR A 370 10.91 20.04 -21.94
C TYR A 370 12.28 20.73 -21.92
N LEU A 371 13.32 20.05 -21.41
CA LEU A 371 14.67 20.59 -21.36
C LEU A 371 15.21 20.92 -22.76
N VAL A 372 14.93 20.09 -23.77
CA VAL A 372 15.30 20.37 -25.17
C VAL A 372 14.50 21.53 -25.76
N THR A 373 13.20 21.59 -25.49
CA THR A 373 12.33 22.66 -26.00
C THR A 373 12.78 24.03 -25.49
N HIS A 374 13.25 24.08 -24.25
CA HIS A 374 13.75 25.29 -23.62
C HIS A 374 15.25 25.54 -23.81
N GLN A 375 15.90 24.75 -24.68
CA GLN A 375 17.32 24.87 -25.00
C GLN A 375 18.22 24.77 -23.75
N TYR A 376 17.81 23.99 -22.75
CA TYR A 376 18.67 23.67 -21.59
C TYR A 376 19.67 22.55 -21.95
N VAL A 377 19.21 21.53 -22.68
CA VAL A 377 20.08 20.51 -23.29
C VAL A 377 19.77 20.37 -24.76
N TYR A 378 20.76 20.05 -25.59
CA TYR A 378 20.52 19.77 -27.01
C TYR A 378 20.24 18.28 -27.30
N HIS A 379 20.53 17.40 -26.33
CA HIS A 379 20.42 15.95 -26.50
C HIS A 379 19.24 15.36 -25.70
N HIS A 380 18.41 14.55 -26.36
CA HIS A 380 17.36 13.75 -25.71
C HIS A 380 17.79 12.27 -25.64
N PRO A 381 18.23 11.75 -24.48
CA PRO A 381 18.82 10.40 -24.37
C PRO A 381 17.82 9.25 -24.57
N LEU A 382 16.52 9.57 -24.58
CA LEU A 382 15.43 8.63 -24.85
C LEU A 382 14.92 8.68 -26.31
N MET A 383 15.47 9.54 -27.18
CA MET A 383 15.09 9.52 -28.60
C MET A 383 15.82 8.38 -29.32
N ALA A 384 15.04 7.49 -29.93
CA ALA A 384 15.50 6.53 -30.93
C ALA A 384 14.99 6.97 -32.31
N PRO A 385 15.66 6.59 -33.43
CA PRO A 385 15.04 6.70 -34.75
C PRO A 385 13.69 5.99 -34.71
N ARG A 386 12.68 6.53 -35.40
CA ARG A 386 11.31 5.98 -35.44
C ARG A 386 11.35 4.52 -35.92
N VAL A 387 11.50 3.59 -34.98
CA VAL A 387 11.14 2.19 -35.22
C VAL A 387 9.63 2.22 -35.32
N LEU A 388 9.11 1.86 -36.49
CA LEU A 388 7.69 1.56 -36.68
C LEU A 388 7.37 0.42 -35.71
N VAL A 389 6.94 0.76 -34.50
CA VAL A 389 6.46 -0.21 -33.52
C VAL A 389 5.24 -0.85 -34.17
N ALA A 390 5.35 -2.14 -34.47
CA ALA A 390 4.22 -2.96 -34.87
C ALA A 390 3.05 -2.64 -33.93
N ILE A 391 1.93 -2.23 -34.50
CA ILE A 391 0.71 -1.85 -33.77
C ILE A 391 0.36 -3.03 -32.86
N ARG A 392 0.70 -2.93 -31.58
CA ARG A 392 0.22 -3.87 -30.58
C ARG A 392 -1.30 -3.70 -30.53
N PRO A 393 -2.09 -4.78 -30.46
CA PRO A 393 -3.53 -4.65 -30.22
C PRO A 393 -3.72 -3.78 -28.97
N ASP A 394 -4.49 -2.71 -29.12
CA ASP A 394 -4.57 -1.61 -28.17
C ASP A 394 -4.93 -2.16 -26.78
N ALA A 395 -4.08 -1.95 -25.76
CA ALA A 395 -4.27 -2.48 -24.41
C ALA A 395 -5.59 -2.03 -23.76
N ARG A 396 -6.30 -1.07 -24.37
CA ARG A 396 -7.66 -0.64 -24.04
C ARG A 396 -8.72 -1.71 -24.34
N LEU A 397 -8.54 -2.55 -25.36
CA LEU A 397 -9.44 -3.68 -25.68
C LEU A 397 -9.48 -4.72 -24.56
N GLN A 398 -8.41 -4.83 -23.77
CA GLN A 398 -8.36 -5.70 -22.59
C GLN A 398 -8.96 -5.07 -21.33
N ARG A 399 -9.52 -3.86 -21.42
CA ARG A 399 -10.05 -3.08 -20.28
C ARG A 399 -11.51 -2.66 -20.48
N THR A 400 -12.30 -3.54 -21.06
CA THR A 400 -13.75 -3.41 -21.28
C THR A 400 -14.45 -4.66 -20.78
N LEU A 401 -15.73 -4.51 -20.42
CA LEU A 401 -16.62 -5.62 -20.10
C LEU A 401 -17.41 -6.01 -21.36
N THR A 402 -17.81 -7.28 -21.47
CA THR A 402 -18.78 -7.71 -22.49
C THR A 402 -20.19 -7.26 -22.10
N PHE A 403 -21.14 -7.31 -23.04
CA PHE A 403 -22.55 -7.08 -22.74
C PHE A 403 -23.07 -8.05 -21.67
N GLU A 404 -22.77 -9.34 -21.79
CA GLU A 404 -23.18 -10.38 -20.84
C GLU A 404 -22.64 -10.12 -19.43
N GLN A 405 -21.35 -9.78 -19.31
CA GLN A 405 -20.74 -9.43 -18.03
C GLN A 405 -21.40 -8.19 -17.40
N TRP A 406 -21.70 -7.17 -18.22
CA TRP A 406 -22.39 -5.98 -17.73
C TRP A 406 -23.82 -6.28 -17.26
N GLU A 407 -24.58 -7.08 -18.01
CA GLU A 407 -25.95 -7.46 -17.62
C GLU A 407 -25.95 -8.24 -16.31
N TRP A 408 -24.96 -9.12 -16.09
CA TRP A 408 -24.79 -9.79 -14.81
C TRP A 408 -24.50 -8.80 -13.67
N ILE A 409 -23.55 -7.89 -13.86
CA ILE A 409 -23.21 -6.85 -12.88
C ILE A 409 -24.44 -5.95 -12.60
N SER A 410 -25.21 -5.61 -13.63
CA SER A 410 -26.42 -4.80 -13.51
C SER A 410 -27.51 -5.53 -12.72
N ARG A 411 -27.67 -6.84 -12.93
CA ARG A 411 -28.59 -7.69 -12.16
C ARG A 411 -28.20 -7.77 -10.68
N ASP A 412 -26.93 -8.02 -10.40
CA ASP A 412 -26.41 -8.04 -9.02
C ASP A 412 -26.58 -6.68 -8.34
N LEU A 413 -26.40 -5.59 -9.10
CA LEU A 413 -26.61 -4.24 -8.58
C LEU A 413 -28.06 -3.99 -8.20
N ILE A 414 -29.02 -4.44 -9.03
CA ILE A 414 -30.45 -4.36 -8.74
C ILE A 414 -30.81 -5.21 -7.52
N ALA A 415 -30.32 -6.46 -7.46
CA ALA A 415 -30.57 -7.35 -6.33
C ALA A 415 -30.02 -6.79 -5.01
N GLU A 416 -28.81 -6.19 -5.02
CA GLU A 416 -28.26 -5.55 -3.83
C GLU A 416 -29.09 -4.33 -3.40
N LEU A 417 -29.62 -3.55 -4.35
CA LEU A 417 -30.49 -2.42 -4.07
C LEU A 417 -31.82 -2.86 -3.46
N GLU A 418 -32.43 -3.93 -3.97
CA GLU A 418 -33.66 -4.49 -3.43
C GLU A 418 -33.44 -5.01 -1.99
N ALA A 419 -32.37 -5.77 -1.77
CA ALA A 419 -32.03 -6.31 -0.46
C ALA A 419 -31.64 -5.24 0.58
N LYS A 420 -31.07 -4.11 0.13
CA LYS A 420 -30.54 -3.05 1.01
C LYS A 420 -31.11 -1.68 0.65
N ALA A 421 -32.40 -1.61 0.33
CA ALA A 421 -33.06 -0.39 -0.14
C ALA A 421 -32.88 0.79 0.82
N ALA A 422 -32.90 0.56 2.13
CA ALA A 422 -32.68 1.61 3.14
C ALA A 422 -31.20 2.02 3.32
N HIS A 423 -30.24 1.23 2.83
CA HIS A 423 -28.81 1.47 3.05
C HIS A 423 -28.22 2.51 2.09
N GLU A 424 -28.07 3.74 2.59
CA GLU A 424 -27.60 4.89 1.80
C GLU A 424 -26.28 4.66 1.04
N PRO A 425 -25.22 4.06 1.62
CA PRO A 425 -23.98 3.80 0.89
C PRO A 425 -24.15 2.88 -0.33
N THR A 426 -25.05 1.89 -0.25
CA THR A 426 -25.35 0.98 -1.36
C THR A 426 -26.10 1.72 -2.46
N ARG A 427 -27.17 2.45 -2.12
CA ARG A 427 -27.92 3.27 -3.10
C ARG A 427 -27.01 4.26 -3.84
N ARG A 428 -26.18 4.96 -3.08
CA ARG A 428 -25.25 5.95 -3.60
C ARG A 428 -24.18 5.34 -4.52
N ARG A 429 -23.61 4.18 -4.17
CA ARG A 429 -22.67 3.45 -5.05
C ARG A 429 -23.37 3.01 -6.33
N ALA A 430 -24.58 2.49 -6.24
CA ALA A 430 -25.31 2.00 -7.40
C ALA A 430 -25.67 3.11 -8.39
N ARG A 431 -26.13 4.27 -7.87
CA ARG A 431 -26.30 5.48 -8.67
C ARG A 431 -24.99 5.83 -9.39
N ALA A 432 -23.86 5.85 -8.68
CA ALA A 432 -22.57 6.17 -9.28
C ALA A 432 -22.18 5.19 -10.42
N ILE A 433 -22.34 3.88 -10.23
CA ILE A 433 -22.04 2.86 -11.24
C ILE A 433 -22.92 3.03 -12.48
N ARG A 434 -24.23 3.24 -12.29
CA ARG A 434 -25.19 3.48 -13.37
C ARG A 434 -24.84 4.76 -14.15
N TRP A 435 -24.50 5.83 -13.45
CA TRP A 435 -24.05 7.08 -14.08
C TRP A 435 -22.78 6.87 -14.91
N LEU A 436 -21.73 6.22 -14.35
CA LEU A 436 -20.48 5.96 -15.08
C LEU A 436 -20.72 5.18 -16.38
N TYR A 437 -21.53 4.12 -16.32
CA TYR A 437 -21.84 3.30 -17.48
C TYR A 437 -22.73 4.01 -18.49
N ALA A 438 -23.69 4.82 -18.05
CA ALA A 438 -24.62 5.49 -18.96
C ALA A 438 -24.00 6.69 -19.71
N THR A 439 -22.98 7.32 -19.14
CA THR A 439 -22.47 8.61 -19.61
C THR A 439 -21.02 8.59 -20.08
N GLY A 440 -20.25 7.56 -19.72
CA GLY A 440 -18.82 7.51 -20.02
C GLY A 440 -17.98 8.60 -19.32
N LEU A 441 -18.52 9.25 -18.27
CA LEU A 441 -17.75 10.20 -17.49
C LEU A 441 -16.58 9.52 -16.78
N SER A 442 -15.48 10.23 -16.66
CA SER A 442 -14.41 9.81 -15.76
C SER A 442 -14.90 9.90 -14.31
N LEU A 443 -14.27 9.13 -13.44
CA LEU A 443 -14.61 9.13 -12.02
C LEU A 443 -14.44 10.51 -11.37
N SER A 444 -13.40 11.27 -11.73
CA SER A 444 -13.18 12.63 -11.23
C SER A 444 -14.24 13.61 -11.72
N GLU A 445 -14.69 13.47 -12.98
CA GLU A 445 -15.77 14.28 -13.51
C GLU A 445 -17.06 14.00 -12.75
N LEU A 446 -17.45 12.73 -12.61
CA LEU A 446 -18.71 12.35 -11.94
C LEU A 446 -18.81 12.88 -10.50
N VAL A 447 -17.74 12.81 -9.71
CA VAL A 447 -17.77 13.30 -8.32
C VAL A 447 -17.86 14.83 -8.22
N SER A 448 -17.52 15.54 -9.30
CA SER A 448 -17.62 17.00 -9.38
C SER A 448 -18.97 17.50 -9.92
N VAL A 449 -19.77 16.63 -10.54
CA VAL A 449 -21.06 17.02 -11.11
C VAL A 449 -22.03 17.43 -9.99
N GLN A 450 -22.59 18.63 -10.13
CA GLN A 450 -23.66 19.17 -9.29
C GLN A 450 -24.97 19.25 -10.08
N CYS A 451 -26.12 19.29 -9.39
CA CYS A 451 -27.42 19.36 -10.05
C CYS A 451 -27.59 20.63 -10.89
N GLY A 452 -26.89 21.73 -10.56
CA GLY A 452 -26.89 22.96 -11.37
C GLY A 452 -26.25 22.80 -12.76
N ALA A 453 -25.50 21.72 -12.99
CA ALA A 453 -24.97 21.38 -14.31
C ALA A 453 -25.97 20.60 -15.19
N LEU A 454 -27.12 20.20 -14.64
CA LEU A 454 -28.17 19.49 -15.35
C LEU A 454 -29.05 20.48 -16.11
N ARG A 455 -29.38 20.14 -17.35
CA ARG A 455 -30.20 20.98 -18.22
C ARG A 455 -31.11 20.12 -19.07
N LEU A 456 -32.36 20.56 -19.22
CA LEU A 456 -33.32 19.97 -20.14
C LEU A 456 -33.28 20.81 -21.42
N ILE A 457 -32.95 20.19 -22.55
CA ILE A 457 -33.04 20.82 -23.86
C ILE A 457 -34.29 20.34 -24.60
N ARG A 458 -34.74 21.15 -25.54
CA ARG A 458 -35.76 20.78 -26.53
C ARG A 458 -35.13 20.79 -27.91
N PHE A 459 -35.41 19.79 -28.72
CA PHE A 459 -34.93 19.65 -30.09
C PHE A 459 -36.02 19.00 -30.95
N ALA A 460 -35.99 19.20 -32.26
CA ALA A 460 -36.93 18.55 -33.17
C ALA A 460 -36.42 17.14 -33.49
N ARG A 461 -37.29 16.14 -33.43
CA ARG A 461 -37.00 14.81 -34.01
C ARG A 461 -36.99 14.89 -35.53
N ASP A 462 -36.53 13.81 -36.16
CA ASP A 462 -36.55 13.65 -37.63
C ASP A 462 -37.97 13.75 -38.23
N ASP A 463 -39.02 13.54 -37.42
CA ASP A 463 -40.44 13.69 -37.78
C ASP A 463 -41.00 15.10 -37.52
N GLY A 464 -40.19 16.04 -37.03
CA GLY A 464 -40.58 17.42 -36.75
C GLY A 464 -41.23 17.65 -35.38
N GLU A 465 -41.51 16.60 -34.61
CA GLU A 465 -42.12 16.72 -33.28
C GLU A 465 -41.09 17.22 -32.23
N PRO A 466 -41.51 18.09 -31.29
CA PRO A 466 -40.62 18.58 -30.25
C PRO A 466 -40.32 17.48 -29.22
N GLU A 467 -39.06 17.05 -29.15
CA GLU A 467 -38.55 16.13 -28.14
C GLU A 467 -37.73 16.88 -27.08
N SER A 468 -37.65 16.31 -25.87
CA SER A 468 -36.82 16.86 -24.79
C SER A 468 -35.79 15.85 -24.32
N ALA A 469 -34.54 16.30 -24.15
CA ALA A 469 -33.44 15.47 -23.67
C ALA A 469 -32.73 16.14 -22.50
N TRP A 470 -32.34 15.32 -21.52
CA TRP A 470 -31.49 15.76 -20.43
C TRP A 470 -30.03 15.75 -20.86
N MET A 471 -29.31 16.79 -20.46
CA MET A 471 -27.86 16.87 -20.59
C MET A 471 -27.22 17.28 -19.27
N VAL A 472 -25.96 16.90 -19.11
CA VAL A 472 -25.08 17.40 -18.06
C VAL A 472 -23.90 18.13 -18.67
N ARG A 473 -23.64 19.35 -18.19
CA ARG A 473 -22.41 20.06 -18.51
C ARG A 473 -21.27 19.56 -17.64
N VAL A 474 -20.17 19.16 -18.25
CA VAL A 474 -19.01 18.61 -17.56
C VAL A 474 -17.78 19.41 -17.90
N VAL A 475 -17.00 19.74 -16.87
CA VAL A 475 -15.69 20.36 -17.00
C VAL A 475 -14.64 19.28 -16.79
N ASP A 476 -13.77 19.07 -17.77
CA ASP A 476 -12.67 18.11 -17.66
C ASP A 476 -11.51 18.66 -16.80
N LYS A 477 -10.47 17.85 -16.60
CA LYS A 477 -9.26 18.25 -15.84
C LYS A 477 -8.44 19.37 -16.50
N TYR A 478 -8.75 19.74 -17.73
CA TYR A 478 -8.09 20.78 -18.52
C TYR A 478 -9.01 22.00 -18.72
N GLN A 479 -10.04 22.15 -17.87
CA GLN A 479 -11.02 23.24 -17.93
C GLN A 479 -11.86 23.29 -19.22
N ARG A 480 -11.92 22.19 -19.97
CA ARG A 480 -12.74 22.11 -21.18
C ARG A 480 -14.14 21.65 -20.83
N THR A 481 -15.12 22.39 -21.33
CA THR A 481 -16.54 22.10 -21.14
C THR A 481 -17.08 21.24 -22.27
N ARG A 482 -17.88 20.24 -21.93
CA ARG A 482 -18.71 19.50 -22.89
C ARG A 482 -20.07 19.19 -22.28
N ASP A 483 -21.05 18.98 -23.13
CA ASP A 483 -22.39 18.59 -22.71
C ASP A 483 -22.63 17.13 -23.08
N VAL A 484 -23.08 16.34 -22.11
CA VAL A 484 -23.23 14.88 -22.25
C VAL A 484 -24.70 14.51 -22.07
N PRO A 485 -25.31 13.73 -22.99
CA PRO A 485 -26.70 13.30 -22.86
C PRO A 485 -26.90 12.37 -21.65
N LEU A 486 -28.06 12.48 -21.02
CA LEU A 486 -28.44 11.70 -19.84
C LEU A 486 -29.75 10.93 -20.08
N PRO A 487 -29.79 9.63 -19.77
CA PRO A 487 -31.05 8.88 -19.72
C PRO A 487 -32.00 9.44 -18.66
N ARG A 488 -33.29 9.51 -19.00
CA ARG A 488 -34.35 10.02 -18.11
C ARG A 488 -34.41 9.25 -16.78
N GLN A 489 -34.12 7.95 -16.80
CA GLN A 489 -34.15 7.08 -15.62
C GLN A 489 -33.19 7.56 -14.52
N LEU A 490 -32.01 8.09 -14.89
CA LEU A 490 -31.04 8.59 -13.92
C LEU A 490 -31.51 9.88 -13.24
N ILE A 491 -32.27 10.70 -13.96
CA ILE A 491 -32.85 11.94 -13.45
C ILE A 491 -34.00 11.64 -12.49
N VAL A 492 -34.84 10.66 -12.84
CA VAL A 492 -35.93 10.19 -11.94
C VAL A 492 -35.34 9.63 -10.66
N GLU A 493 -34.35 8.73 -10.74
CA GLU A 493 -33.66 8.16 -9.58
C GLU A 493 -33.05 9.26 -8.69
N LEU A 494 -32.38 10.26 -9.28
CA LEU A 494 -31.84 11.38 -8.54
C LEU A 494 -32.93 12.21 -7.86
N GLY A 495 -34.04 12.45 -8.56
CA GLY A 495 -35.17 13.19 -8.00
C GLY A 495 -35.78 12.49 -6.78
N ASP A 496 -35.89 11.17 -6.82
CA ASP A 496 -36.43 10.38 -5.71
C ASP A 496 -35.50 10.41 -4.49
N GLU A 497 -34.18 10.39 -4.70
CA GLU A 497 -33.20 10.55 -3.61
C GLU A 497 -33.16 11.97 -3.03
N LEU A 498 -33.36 12.99 -3.87
CA LEU A 498 -33.53 14.37 -3.39
C LEU A 498 -34.79 14.50 -2.53
N ALA A 499 -35.92 13.94 -2.99
CA ALA A 499 -37.17 13.94 -2.25
C ALA A 499 -37.04 13.19 -0.91
N ALA A 500 -36.38 12.03 -0.90
CA ALA A 500 -36.10 11.27 0.32
C ALA A 500 -35.22 12.02 1.34
N ALA A 501 -34.39 12.95 0.87
CA ALA A 501 -33.59 13.86 1.69
C ALA A 501 -34.32 15.18 2.05
N GLY A 502 -35.64 15.27 1.81
CA GLY A 502 -36.43 16.46 2.12
C GLY A 502 -36.21 17.65 1.17
N ARG A 503 -35.61 17.42 -0.02
CA ARG A 503 -35.36 18.44 -1.04
C ARG A 503 -36.39 18.39 -2.15
N PRO A 504 -36.59 19.46 -2.94
CA PRO A 504 -37.45 19.40 -4.12
C PRO A 504 -37.03 18.28 -5.06
N ARG A 505 -38.00 17.46 -5.48
CA ARG A 505 -37.79 16.33 -6.39
C ARG A 505 -37.16 16.74 -7.73
N ALA A 506 -37.41 17.97 -8.18
CA ALA A 506 -36.81 18.51 -9.40
C ALA A 506 -35.30 18.79 -9.20
N PRO A 507 -34.39 18.08 -9.90
CA PRO A 507 -32.96 18.30 -9.72
C PRO A 507 -32.50 19.70 -10.12
N THR A 508 -33.19 20.34 -11.07
CA THR A 508 -32.92 21.70 -11.56
C THR A 508 -33.44 22.81 -10.63
N ALA A 509 -34.10 22.47 -9.52
CA ALA A 509 -34.54 23.47 -8.55
C ALA A 509 -33.33 24.28 -8.03
N ARG A 510 -33.49 25.61 -7.91
CA ARG A 510 -32.39 26.52 -7.53
C ARG A 510 -31.70 26.13 -6.23
N VAL A 511 -32.45 25.60 -5.26
CA VAL A 511 -31.94 25.10 -3.97
C VAL A 511 -31.05 23.86 -4.10
N ASN A 512 -31.18 23.12 -5.20
CA ASN A 512 -30.40 21.93 -5.49
C ASN A 512 -29.13 22.24 -6.32
N ALA A 513 -28.94 23.48 -6.78
CA ALA A 513 -27.87 23.81 -7.74
C ALA A 513 -26.47 23.36 -7.32
N ARG A 514 -26.14 23.45 -6.02
CA ARG A 514 -24.83 23.05 -5.46
C ARG A 514 -24.79 21.59 -4.97
N VAL A 515 -25.90 20.86 -5.03
CA VAL A 515 -26.00 19.49 -4.55
C VAL A 515 -25.25 18.56 -5.52
N PRO A 516 -24.30 17.75 -5.05
CA PRO A 516 -23.63 16.76 -5.89
C PRO A 516 -24.61 15.67 -6.34
N VAL A 517 -24.55 15.28 -7.62
CA VAL A 517 -25.43 14.22 -8.18
C VAL A 517 -25.19 12.88 -7.48
N VAL A 518 -23.94 12.61 -7.12
CA VAL A 518 -23.55 11.45 -6.30
C VAL A 518 -23.29 11.89 -4.84
N GLY A 519 -24.16 12.74 -4.30
CA GLY A 519 -24.17 13.20 -2.91
C GLY A 519 -24.62 12.12 -1.92
N ARG A 520 -24.34 12.35 -0.63
CA ARG A 520 -24.83 11.50 0.48
C ARG A 520 -26.24 11.94 0.89
N PHE A 521 -27.27 11.24 0.43
CA PHE A 521 -28.66 11.62 0.71
C PHE A 521 -29.16 10.89 1.96
N SER A 522 -29.18 11.61 3.09
CA SER A 522 -29.69 11.12 4.37
C SER A 522 -30.72 12.10 4.91
N ALA A 523 -31.80 11.59 5.50
CA ALA A 523 -32.89 12.40 6.04
C ALA A 523 -32.47 13.34 7.19
N ALA A 524 -31.30 13.11 7.82
CA ALA A 524 -30.83 13.87 8.97
C ALA A 524 -29.97 15.11 8.61
N ASP A 525 -29.57 15.27 7.35
CA ASP A 525 -28.61 16.31 6.95
C ASP A 525 -29.33 17.50 6.30
N GLY A 526 -29.63 18.55 7.07
CA GLY A 526 -30.23 19.81 6.57
C GLY A 526 -29.32 20.64 5.64
N GLY A 527 -28.04 20.26 5.50
CA GLY A 527 -27.03 20.93 4.69
C GLY A 527 -26.87 20.37 3.27
N VAL A 528 -25.92 20.92 2.51
CA VAL A 528 -25.55 20.37 1.19
C VAL A 528 -24.95 18.97 1.38
N PRO A 529 -25.50 17.92 0.73
CA PRO A 529 -24.98 16.57 0.81
C PRO A 529 -23.48 16.50 0.45
N PRO A 530 -22.62 15.89 1.29
CA PRO A 530 -21.19 15.80 0.98
C PRO A 530 -20.96 14.91 -0.25
N PRO A 531 -20.07 15.29 -1.19
CA PRO A 531 -19.73 14.48 -2.37
C PRO A 531 -18.85 13.27 -1.99
N TRP A 532 -18.68 12.33 -2.92
CA TRP A 532 -17.67 11.28 -2.77
C TRP A 532 -16.30 11.90 -3.01
N THR A 533 -15.27 11.46 -2.28
CA THR A 533 -13.92 11.63 -2.80
C THR A 533 -13.67 10.59 -3.89
N ALA A 534 -12.89 10.96 -4.91
CA ALA A 534 -12.54 10.06 -6.00
C ALA A 534 -11.97 8.72 -5.51
N GLY A 535 -11.04 8.76 -4.55
CA GLY A 535 -10.43 7.56 -3.98
C GLY A 535 -11.41 6.68 -3.21
N ALA A 536 -12.36 7.27 -2.49
CA ALA A 536 -13.36 6.50 -1.76
C ALA A 536 -14.35 5.84 -2.73
N LEU A 537 -14.80 6.54 -3.78
CA LEU A 537 -15.72 5.96 -4.78
C LEU A 537 -15.05 4.82 -5.53
N TYR A 538 -13.77 4.99 -5.90
CA TYR A 538 -12.97 3.94 -6.50
C TYR A 538 -12.93 2.67 -5.64
N LYS A 539 -12.63 2.80 -4.35
CA LYS A 539 -12.62 1.66 -3.41
C LYS A 539 -13.99 1.00 -3.31
N SER A 540 -15.06 1.79 -3.24
CA SER A 540 -16.44 1.28 -3.16
C SER A 540 -16.81 0.46 -4.40
N ILE A 541 -16.45 0.93 -5.60
CA ILE A 541 -16.63 0.20 -6.86
C ILE A 541 -15.80 -1.08 -6.86
N LYS A 542 -14.53 -1.04 -6.41
CA LYS A 542 -13.67 -2.24 -6.34
C LYS A 542 -14.25 -3.32 -5.43
N ILE A 543 -14.78 -2.94 -4.27
CA ILE A 543 -15.43 -3.88 -3.33
C ILE A 543 -16.64 -4.54 -3.99
N PHE A 544 -17.46 -3.75 -4.69
CA PHE A 544 -18.64 -4.27 -5.38
C PHE A 544 -18.26 -5.22 -6.52
N MET A 545 -17.28 -4.85 -7.36
CA MET A 545 -16.81 -5.73 -8.44
C MET A 545 -16.24 -7.05 -7.92
N GLU A 546 -15.54 -7.04 -6.77
CA GLU A 546 -15.08 -8.27 -6.11
C GLU A 546 -16.26 -9.16 -5.68
N ALA A 547 -17.32 -8.56 -5.11
CA ALA A 547 -18.51 -9.28 -4.71
C ALA A 547 -19.23 -9.91 -5.92
N CYS A 548 -19.44 -9.17 -7.02
CA CYS A 548 -20.03 -9.72 -8.24
C CYS A 548 -19.20 -10.89 -8.80
N ALA A 549 -17.87 -10.76 -8.80
CA ALA A 549 -16.98 -11.80 -9.30
C ALA A 549 -17.02 -13.10 -8.48
N SER A 550 -17.46 -13.07 -7.22
CA SER A 550 -17.65 -14.29 -6.41
C SER A 550 -18.77 -15.20 -6.92
N HIS A 551 -19.68 -14.67 -7.74
CA HIS A 551 -20.83 -15.41 -8.29
C HIS A 551 -20.66 -15.77 -9.78
N MET A 552 -19.47 -15.56 -10.35
CA MET A 552 -19.17 -15.80 -11.77
C MET A 552 -18.26 -17.01 -12.00
N ASN A 553 -18.23 -17.50 -13.24
CA ASN A 553 -17.24 -18.50 -13.67
C ASN A 553 -15.80 -17.94 -13.56
N SER A 554 -14.79 -18.82 -13.56
CA SER A 554 -13.40 -18.46 -13.24
C SER A 554 -12.79 -17.41 -14.19
N ARG A 555 -13.14 -17.43 -15.48
CA ARG A 555 -12.59 -16.49 -16.48
C ARG A 555 -13.20 -15.09 -16.33
N ASP A 556 -14.53 -15.01 -16.28
CA ASP A 556 -15.24 -13.74 -16.14
C ASP A 556 -14.97 -13.10 -14.77
N ALA A 557 -14.90 -13.91 -13.71
CA ALA A 557 -14.54 -13.45 -12.38
C ALA A 557 -13.18 -12.74 -12.37
N MET A 558 -12.16 -13.26 -13.07
CA MET A 558 -10.86 -12.58 -13.15
C MET A 558 -10.93 -11.22 -13.83
N GLN A 559 -11.71 -11.07 -14.91
CA GLN A 559 -11.86 -9.79 -15.60
C GLN A 559 -12.66 -8.79 -14.76
N VAL A 560 -13.77 -9.21 -14.17
CA VAL A 560 -14.61 -8.37 -13.32
C VAL A 560 -13.87 -7.92 -12.06
N ARG A 561 -13.05 -8.79 -11.44
CA ARG A 561 -12.14 -8.39 -10.34
C ARG A 561 -11.18 -7.29 -10.73
N GLN A 562 -10.80 -7.15 -12.00
CA GLN A 562 -9.93 -6.07 -12.47
C GLN A 562 -10.70 -4.79 -12.80
N ALA A 563 -12.00 -4.91 -13.08
CA ALA A 563 -12.84 -3.78 -13.46
C ALA A 563 -12.78 -2.62 -12.46
N SER A 564 -12.77 -1.41 -13.00
CA SER A 564 -12.69 -0.15 -12.28
C SER A 564 -13.60 0.88 -12.95
N ALA A 565 -13.72 2.08 -12.39
CA ALA A 565 -14.48 3.15 -13.03
C ALA A 565 -13.98 3.51 -14.44
N SER A 566 -12.67 3.37 -14.71
CA SER A 566 -12.14 3.55 -16.07
C SER A 566 -12.58 2.43 -17.02
N TRP A 567 -12.77 1.19 -16.52
CA TRP A 567 -13.35 0.12 -17.34
C TRP A 567 -14.79 0.45 -17.69
N LEU A 568 -15.61 0.90 -16.74
CA LEU A 568 -17.01 1.27 -17.01
C LEU A 568 -17.14 2.32 -18.12
N ARG A 569 -16.24 3.32 -18.12
CA ARG A 569 -16.17 4.32 -19.19
C ARG A 569 -15.77 3.73 -20.55
N ASN A 570 -14.79 2.83 -20.58
CA ASN A 570 -14.41 2.17 -21.83
C ASN A 570 -15.53 1.25 -22.32
N THR A 571 -16.18 0.52 -21.41
CA THR A 571 -17.35 -0.32 -21.68
C THR A 571 -18.50 0.51 -22.25
N HIS A 572 -18.81 1.68 -21.67
CA HIS A 572 -19.79 2.61 -22.24
C HIS A 572 -19.45 2.97 -23.69
N SER A 573 -18.20 3.37 -23.93
CA SER A 573 -17.74 3.80 -25.27
C SER A 573 -17.88 2.66 -26.29
N LEU A 574 -17.44 1.46 -25.91
CA LEU A 574 -17.54 0.25 -26.72
C LEU A 574 -19.00 -0.11 -27.01
N HIS A 575 -19.83 -0.21 -25.97
CA HIS A 575 -21.23 -0.60 -26.09
C HIS A 575 -22.05 0.40 -26.88
N ALA A 576 -21.77 1.70 -26.74
CA ALA A 576 -22.43 2.75 -27.50
C ALA A 576 -22.11 2.63 -29.00
N VAL A 577 -20.84 2.39 -29.36
CA VAL A 577 -20.45 2.21 -30.77
C VAL A 577 -21.05 0.95 -31.36
N LEU A 578 -20.98 -0.18 -30.65
CA LEU A 578 -21.45 -1.46 -31.16
C LEU A 578 -22.98 -1.52 -31.26
N GLY A 579 -23.69 -0.86 -30.35
CA GLY A 579 -25.11 -1.15 -30.13
C GLY A 579 -25.31 -2.61 -29.69
N ARG A 580 -26.55 -3.08 -29.73
CA ARG A 580 -26.92 -4.45 -29.41
C ARG A 580 -27.63 -5.07 -30.62
N SER A 581 -27.24 -6.29 -30.96
CA SER A 581 -27.70 -7.00 -32.17
C SER A 581 -29.18 -7.40 -32.12
N ASP A 582 -29.81 -7.34 -30.95
CA ASP A 582 -31.24 -7.57 -30.74
C ASP A 582 -32.12 -6.36 -31.11
N GLY A 583 -31.51 -5.23 -31.51
CA GLY A 583 -32.23 -4.03 -31.93
C GLY A 583 -32.69 -3.13 -30.79
N GLU A 584 -32.54 -3.53 -29.52
CA GLU A 584 -32.93 -2.71 -28.36
C GLU A 584 -32.04 -1.47 -28.18
N ARG A 585 -30.78 -1.55 -28.61
CA ARG A 585 -29.81 -0.43 -28.54
C ARG A 585 -29.17 -0.23 -29.90
N LYS A 586 -29.56 0.84 -30.60
CA LYS A 586 -28.96 1.20 -31.89
C LYS A 586 -27.50 1.64 -31.70
N PRO A 587 -26.59 1.29 -32.64
CA PRO A 587 -25.20 1.75 -32.60
C PRO A 587 -25.15 3.28 -32.76
N VAL A 588 -24.25 3.90 -32.01
CA VAL A 588 -24.01 5.34 -32.03
C VAL A 588 -22.73 5.64 -32.82
N PRO A 589 -22.75 6.55 -33.80
CA PRO A 589 -21.55 6.93 -34.54
C PRO A 589 -20.37 7.31 -33.62
N PRO A 590 -19.14 6.83 -33.89
CA PRO A 590 -17.99 7.05 -33.02
C PRO A 590 -17.67 8.51 -32.73
N GLN A 591 -17.99 9.43 -33.66
CA GLN A 591 -17.83 10.87 -33.44
C GLN A 591 -18.65 11.39 -32.26
N TYR A 592 -19.92 10.98 -32.12
CA TYR A 592 -20.78 11.41 -31.03
C TYR A 592 -20.33 10.81 -29.70
N VAL A 593 -19.92 9.53 -29.71
CA VAL A 593 -19.35 8.88 -28.52
C VAL A 593 -18.06 9.58 -28.09
N ALA A 594 -17.17 9.93 -29.03
CA ALA A 594 -15.95 10.67 -28.75
C ALA A 594 -16.21 12.06 -28.15
N MET A 595 -17.20 12.79 -28.66
CA MET A 595 -17.66 14.06 -28.09
C MET A 595 -18.16 13.88 -26.66
N ASN A 596 -18.99 12.87 -26.41
CA ASN A 596 -19.56 12.59 -25.07
C ASN A 596 -18.47 12.25 -24.04
N VAL A 597 -17.46 11.47 -24.41
CA VAL A 597 -16.36 11.10 -23.50
C VAL A 597 -15.23 12.15 -23.46
N GLY A 598 -15.23 13.14 -24.36
CA GLY A 598 -14.16 14.14 -24.44
C GLY A 598 -12.85 13.58 -25.03
N SER A 599 -12.94 12.66 -25.99
CA SER A 599 -11.80 12.20 -26.78
C SER A 599 -11.62 13.09 -28.00
N HIS A 600 -10.38 13.56 -28.25
CA HIS A 600 -10.05 14.35 -29.46
C HIS A 600 -9.97 13.53 -30.73
N SER A 601 -9.98 12.20 -30.62
CA SER A 601 -9.91 11.31 -31.78
C SER A 601 -11.08 10.33 -31.74
N PRO A 602 -12.01 10.42 -32.71
CA PRO A 602 -13.04 9.42 -32.93
C PRO A 602 -12.44 8.04 -33.20
N TRP A 603 -11.25 7.99 -33.81
CA TRP A 603 -10.53 6.74 -34.10
C TRP A 603 -10.14 5.97 -32.84
N LEU A 604 -9.79 6.65 -31.74
CA LEU A 604 -9.50 5.98 -30.45
C LEU A 604 -10.71 5.28 -29.82
N VAL A 605 -11.91 5.59 -30.30
CA VAL A 605 -13.18 4.97 -29.92
C VAL A 605 -13.63 3.96 -30.98
N ALA A 606 -13.25 4.16 -32.25
CA ALA A 606 -13.55 3.26 -33.36
C ALA A 606 -12.60 2.05 -33.48
N THR A 607 -11.38 2.10 -32.89
CA THR A 607 -10.40 0.98 -32.86
C THR A 607 -10.90 -0.25 -32.08
N HIS A 608 -12.10 -0.17 -31.53
CA HIS A 608 -12.73 -1.18 -30.71
C HIS A 608 -13.31 -2.37 -31.49
N GLN A 609 -13.35 -2.31 -32.82
CA GLN A 609 -13.75 -3.43 -33.67
C GLN A 609 -12.89 -3.50 -34.94
N PRO A 610 -12.28 -4.64 -35.30
CA PRO A 610 -11.80 -4.84 -36.66
C PRO A 610 -13.02 -4.92 -37.57
N LEU A 611 -13.29 -3.85 -38.32
CA LEU A 611 -14.35 -3.84 -39.32
C LEU A 611 -14.04 -4.91 -40.37
N THR A 612 -14.94 -5.88 -40.55
CA THR A 612 -14.76 -6.87 -41.61
C THR A 612 -14.86 -6.20 -42.97
N GLU A 613 -14.23 -6.79 -43.99
CA GLU A 613 -14.33 -6.30 -45.37
C GLU A 613 -15.78 -6.20 -45.84
N ALA A 614 -16.62 -7.18 -45.48
CA ALA A 614 -18.05 -7.17 -45.76
C ALA A 614 -18.79 -5.99 -45.09
N GLN A 615 -18.47 -5.64 -43.84
CA GLN A 615 -19.07 -4.49 -43.17
C GLN A 615 -18.67 -3.17 -43.82
N ARG A 616 -17.40 -3.03 -44.21
CA ARG A 616 -16.92 -1.84 -44.94
C ARG A 616 -17.60 -1.72 -46.29
N GLN A 617 -17.74 -2.82 -47.02
CA GLN A 617 -18.38 -2.81 -48.34
C GLN A 617 -19.89 -2.56 -48.26
N LYS A 618 -20.57 -3.07 -47.23
CA LYS A 618 -21.97 -2.75 -46.98
C LYS A 618 -22.16 -1.25 -46.68
N ALA A 619 -21.34 -0.69 -45.77
CA ALA A 619 -21.42 0.73 -45.45
C ALA A 619 -21.18 1.64 -46.66
N MET A 620 -20.23 1.28 -47.54
CA MET A 620 -19.99 2.03 -48.77
C MET A 620 -21.12 1.87 -49.79
N LYS A 621 -21.73 0.68 -49.90
CA LYS A 621 -22.92 0.44 -50.74
C LYS A 621 -24.13 1.24 -50.28
N ASP A 622 -24.32 1.40 -48.97
CA ASP A 622 -25.40 2.21 -48.40
C ASP A 622 -25.13 3.73 -48.59
N PHE A 623 -23.87 4.13 -48.78
CA PHE A 623 -23.47 5.51 -49.07
C PHE A 623 -23.65 5.88 -50.55
N TRP A 624 -23.29 4.97 -51.45
CA TRP A 624 -23.44 5.22 -52.88
C TRP A 624 -24.92 5.21 -53.27
N PRO A 625 -25.37 6.17 -54.09
CA PRO A 625 -26.73 6.15 -54.59
C PRO A 625 -26.96 4.88 -55.42
N PRO A 626 -28.17 4.29 -55.36
CA PRO A 626 -28.49 3.03 -56.01
C PRO A 626 -28.31 3.08 -57.54
N ASP A 627 -28.37 4.27 -58.13
CA ASP A 627 -28.33 4.50 -59.58
C ASP A 627 -26.90 4.70 -60.11
N GLY A 628 -25.87 4.64 -59.26
CA GLY A 628 -24.47 4.73 -59.67
C GLY A 628 -24.00 6.12 -60.12
N THR A 629 -24.82 7.16 -59.92
CA THR A 629 -24.44 8.56 -60.12
C THR A 629 -23.51 9.01 -58.98
N LEU A 630 -22.21 9.10 -59.25
CA LEU A 630 -21.21 9.61 -58.31
C LEU A 630 -21.18 11.14 -58.24
#